data_AF-A0A7X7DWR3-F1
#
_entry.id   AF-A0A7X7DWR3-F1
#
_cell.length_a   1.000
_cell.length_b   1.000
_cell.length_c   1.000
_cell.angle_alpha   90.00
_cell.angle_beta   90.00
_cell.angle_gamma   90.00
#
_symmetry.space_group_name_H-M   'P 1'
#
loop_
_entity.id
_entity.type
_entity.pdbx_description
1 polymer ?
#
loop_
_entity_poly.entity_id
_entity_poly.type
_entity_poly.pdbx_seq_one_letter_code
_entity_poly.pdbx_strand_id
1 'polypeptide(L)'
;LSRAAYSLLGLETFFTAGKTENRAWTISKGSKAPQAAGVIHSDFEKGFIKADVYTLSDLETYKSEVALRAAGKIRSEGKEYIVQDGDIMFFKFNV
;
A
#
# COMPACT_ATOMS: atom_id res chain seq x y z
N LEU A 1 19.46 -7.39 -13.00
CA LEU A 1 20.28 -6.35 -12.32
C LEU A 1 19.42 -5.36 -11.54
N SER A 2 18.40 -4.75 -12.18
CA SER A 2 17.62 -3.64 -11.60
C SER A 2 16.90 -3.96 -10.29
N ARG A 3 16.24 -5.12 -10.17
CA ARG A 3 15.56 -5.51 -8.91
C ARG A 3 16.54 -5.74 -7.74
N ALA A 4 17.70 -6.32 -8.03
CA ALA A 4 18.73 -6.54 -7.01
C ALA A 4 19.34 -5.21 -6.54
N ALA A 5 19.58 -4.27 -7.44
CA ALA A 5 20.03 -2.92 -7.09
C ALA A 5 18.98 -2.15 -6.28
N TYR A 6 17.69 -2.27 -6.65
CA TYR A 6 16.58 -1.65 -5.93
C TYR A 6 16.49 -2.15 -4.48
N SER A 7 16.58 -3.47 -4.30
CA SER A 7 16.62 -4.08 -2.97
C SER A 7 17.90 -3.71 -2.19
N LEU A 8 19.06 -3.63 -2.85
CA LEU A 8 20.33 -3.20 -2.25
C LEU A 8 20.26 -1.75 -1.73
N LEU A 9 19.52 -0.88 -2.40
CA LEU A 9 19.26 0.49 -1.95
C LEU A 9 18.27 0.57 -0.78
N GLY A 10 17.75 -0.58 -0.32
CA GLY A 10 16.76 -0.63 0.75
C GLY A 10 15.41 -0.05 0.32
N LEU A 11 15.07 -0.14 -0.96
CA LEU A 11 13.78 0.33 -1.48
C LEU A 11 12.78 -0.82 -1.59
N GLU A 12 11.53 -0.51 -1.31
CA GLU A 12 10.37 -1.38 -1.45
C GLU A 12 9.31 -0.68 -2.32
N THR A 13 8.31 -1.42 -2.77
CA THR A 13 7.24 -0.92 -3.63
C THR A 13 5.88 -1.32 -3.07
N PHE A 14 4.97 -0.35 -2.92
CA PHE A 14 3.56 -0.63 -2.72
C PHE A 14 2.76 -0.17 -3.95
N PHE A 15 1.51 -0.60 -4.04
CA PHE A 15 0.64 -0.31 -5.16
C PHE A 15 -0.63 0.40 -4.71
N THR A 16 -1.08 1.36 -5.52
CA THR A 16 -2.47 1.82 -5.50
C THR A 16 -3.18 1.22 -6.71
N ALA A 17 -4.32 0.58 -6.48
CA ALA A 17 -5.16 0.05 -7.55
C ALA A 17 -6.51 0.75 -7.56
N GLY A 18 -6.97 1.15 -8.74
CA GLY A 18 -8.22 1.89 -8.90
C GLY A 18 -8.76 1.75 -10.31
N LYS A 19 -10.01 2.17 -10.51
CA LYS A 19 -10.68 2.08 -11.81
C LYS A 19 -9.94 2.85 -12.92
N THR A 20 -9.31 3.96 -12.55
CA THR A 20 -8.68 4.89 -13.50
C THR A 20 -7.18 4.67 -13.64
N GLU A 21 -6.50 4.32 -12.54
CA GLU A 21 -5.04 4.21 -12.49
C GLU A 21 -4.62 3.09 -11.54
N ASN A 22 -3.62 2.32 -11.99
CA ASN A 22 -2.84 1.43 -11.15
C ASN A 22 -1.40 1.94 -11.15
N ARG A 23 -0.82 2.13 -9.97
CA ARG A 23 0.52 2.73 -9.85
C ARG A 23 1.36 2.04 -8.79
N ALA A 24 2.65 1.90 -9.11
CA ALA A 24 3.71 1.46 -8.21
C ALA A 24 4.37 2.68 -7.55
N TRP A 25 4.55 2.64 -6.25
CA TRP A 25 5.14 3.72 -5.44
C TRP A 25 6.36 3.22 -4.71
N THR A 26 7.48 3.90 -4.90
CA THR A 26 8.75 3.61 -4.23
C THR A 26 8.78 4.20 -2.83
N ILE A 27 9.11 3.37 -1.85
CA ILE A 27 9.33 3.75 -0.45
C ILE A 27 10.65 3.18 0.04
N SER A 28 11.17 3.72 1.14
CA SER A 28 12.25 3.07 1.87
C SER A 28 11.71 1.90 2.66
N LYS A 29 12.50 0.83 2.77
CA LYS A 29 12.20 -0.32 3.61
C LYS A 29 11.94 0.12 5.05
N GLY A 30 10.85 -0.39 5.61
CA GLY A 30 10.43 -0.03 6.98
C GLY A 30 9.61 1.26 7.07
N SER A 31 9.25 1.90 5.95
CA SER A 31 8.33 3.04 5.97
C SER A 31 6.97 2.65 6.58
N LYS A 32 6.48 3.51 7.47
CA LYS A 32 5.13 3.36 8.05
C LYS A 32 4.06 3.79 7.05
N ALA A 33 2.83 3.31 7.24
CA ALA A 33 1.70 3.64 6.37
C ALA A 33 1.48 5.15 6.13
N PRO A 34 1.59 6.05 7.13
CA PRO A 34 1.47 7.50 6.90
C PRO A 34 2.57 8.05 5.98
N GLN A 35 3.81 7.57 6.14
CA GLN A 35 4.95 8.00 5.34
C GLN A 35 4.79 7.53 3.88
N ALA A 36 4.32 6.30 3.68
CA ALA A 36 3.98 5.78 2.36
C ALA A 36 2.87 6.60 1.69
N ALA A 37 1.85 7.02 2.44
CA ALA A 37 0.82 7.92 1.95
C ALA A 37 1.40 9.30 1.55
N GLY A 38 2.38 9.79 2.30
CA GLY A 38 3.11 11.04 2.03
C GLY A 38 3.83 11.08 0.69
N VAL A 39 4.31 9.92 0.20
CA VAL A 39 4.92 9.80 -1.14
C VAL A 39 3.92 10.10 -2.26
N ILE A 40 2.63 9.84 -2.03
CA ILE A 40 1.56 10.20 -2.97
C ILE A 40 1.28 11.70 -2.88
N HIS A 41 1.06 12.20 -1.67
CA HIS A 41 0.87 13.62 -1.39
C HIS A 41 1.14 13.92 0.08
N SER A 42 1.81 15.04 0.38
CA SER A 42 2.18 15.40 1.76
C SER A 42 0.98 15.60 2.69
N ASP A 43 -0.16 16.03 2.18
CA ASP A 43 -1.39 16.14 2.97
C ASP A 43 -1.98 14.79 3.39
N PHE A 44 -1.74 13.70 2.64
CA PHE A 44 -2.21 12.37 3.05
C PHE A 44 -1.47 11.87 4.29
N GLU A 45 -0.18 12.21 4.42
CA GLU A 45 0.60 11.89 5.61
C GLU A 45 0.07 12.64 6.84
N LYS A 46 -0.15 13.96 6.70
CA LYS A 46 -0.70 14.80 7.78
C LYS A 46 -2.10 14.37 8.19
N GLY A 47 -2.95 14.10 7.20
CA GLY A 47 -4.35 13.72 7.37
C GLY A 47 -4.59 12.24 7.63
N PHE A 48 -3.55 11.41 7.72
CA PHE A 48 -3.69 9.95 7.75
C PHE A 48 -4.59 9.46 8.88
N ILE A 49 -5.58 8.64 8.52
CA ILE A 49 -6.47 7.95 9.45
C ILE A 49 -6.09 6.47 9.54
N LYS A 50 -6.10 5.78 8.39
CA LYS A 50 -5.80 4.34 8.26
C LYS A 50 -5.53 3.96 6.80
N ALA A 51 -4.95 2.79 6.58
CA ALA A 51 -4.83 2.20 5.25
C ALA A 51 -5.61 0.89 5.18
N ASP A 52 -6.40 0.70 4.13
CA ASP A 52 -6.92 -0.62 3.77
C ASP A 52 -5.83 -1.31 2.93
N VAL A 53 -5.39 -2.49 3.36
CA VAL A 53 -4.25 -3.21 2.79
C VAL A 53 -4.66 -4.63 2.43
N TYR A 54 -4.27 -5.08 1.23
CA TYR A 54 -4.38 -6.46 0.80
C TYR A 54 -3.20 -6.85 -0.10
N THR A 55 -3.05 -8.15 -0.33
CA THR A 55 -1.93 -8.69 -1.12
C THR A 55 -2.36 -9.04 -2.55
N LEU A 56 -1.41 -9.04 -3.48
CA LEU A 56 -1.66 -9.50 -4.84
C LEU A 56 -2.13 -10.97 -4.88
N SER A 57 -1.55 -11.84 -4.05
CA SER A 57 -1.94 -13.26 -3.99
C SER A 57 -3.39 -13.46 -3.54
N ASP A 58 -3.85 -12.66 -2.56
CA ASP A 58 -5.26 -12.65 -2.19
C ASP A 58 -6.11 -12.14 -3.37
N LEU A 59 -5.72 -11.05 -4.06
CA LEU A 59 -6.47 -10.55 -5.21
C LEU A 59 -6.57 -11.58 -6.35
N GLU A 60 -5.49 -12.31 -6.63
CA GLU A 60 -5.48 -13.39 -7.61
C GLU A 60 -6.39 -14.56 -7.21
N THR A 61 -6.54 -14.81 -5.91
CA THR A 61 -7.41 -15.88 -5.39
C THR A 61 -8.89 -15.48 -5.44
N TYR A 62 -9.22 -14.29 -4.94
CA TYR A 62 -10.61 -13.82 -4.77
C TYR A 62 -11.15 -13.02 -5.97
N LYS A 63 -10.28 -12.66 -6.93
CA LYS A 63 -10.59 -12.03 -8.23
C LYS A 63 -11.18 -10.62 -8.19
N SER A 64 -11.63 -10.12 -7.04
CA SER A 64 -12.19 -8.78 -6.90
C SER A 64 -12.08 -8.23 -5.47
N GLU A 65 -12.05 -6.90 -5.33
CA GLU A 65 -12.06 -6.24 -4.01
C GLU A 65 -13.33 -6.53 -3.19
N VAL A 66 -14.47 -6.72 -3.86
CA VAL A 66 -15.73 -7.09 -3.21
C VAL A 66 -15.60 -8.48 -2.58
N ALA A 67 -15.05 -9.45 -3.33
CA ALA A 67 -14.82 -10.79 -2.81
C ALA A 67 -13.75 -10.81 -1.71
N LEU A 68 -12.68 -10.02 -1.83
CA LEU A 68 -11.68 -9.85 -0.77
C LEU A 68 -12.30 -9.33 0.53
N ARG A 69 -13.16 -8.32 0.41
CA ARG A 69 -13.87 -7.75 1.56
C ARG A 69 -14.81 -8.77 2.19
N ALA A 70 -15.58 -9.50 1.38
CA ALA A 70 -16.47 -10.55 1.87
C ALA A 70 -15.71 -11.70 2.56
N ALA A 71 -14.49 -11.99 2.09
CA ALA A 71 -13.60 -13.00 2.66
C ALA A 71 -12.75 -12.49 3.84
N GLY A 72 -12.90 -11.23 4.25
CA GLY A 72 -12.13 -10.64 5.37
C GLY A 72 -10.63 -10.49 5.09
N LYS A 73 -10.23 -10.37 3.82
CA LYS A 73 -8.81 -10.29 3.41
C LYS A 73 -8.27 -8.87 3.32
N ILE A 74 -9.14 -7.87 3.32
CA ILE A 74 -8.74 -6.47 3.42
C ILE A 74 -8.50 -6.14 4.89
N ARG A 75 -7.24 -5.87 5.25
CA ARG A 75 -6.86 -5.44 6.60
C ARG A 75 -6.97 -3.93 6.71
N SER A 76 -7.50 -3.41 7.82
CA SER A 76 -7.43 -1.98 8.12
C SER A 76 -6.28 -1.73 9.08
N GLU A 77 -5.23 -1.11 8.57
CA GLU A 77 -3.96 -0.90 9.24
C GLU A 77 -3.81 0.54 9.74
N GLY A 78 -3.20 0.69 10.92
CA GLY A 78 -3.01 1.98 11.60
C GLY A 78 -1.70 2.68 11.28
N LYS A 79 -1.41 3.76 12.02
CA LYS A 79 -0.21 4.60 11.85
C LYS A 79 1.11 3.85 12.05
N GLU A 80 1.10 2.82 12.88
CA GLU A 80 2.28 2.03 13.22
C GLU A 80 2.53 0.86 12.26
N TYR A 81 1.64 0.63 11.28
CA TYR A 81 1.83 -0.42 10.31
C TYR A 81 3.04 -0.12 9.43
N ILE A 82 3.95 -1.09 9.34
CA ILE A 82 5.09 -1.06 8.44
C ILE A 82 4.63 -1.66 7.11
N VAL A 83 4.71 -0.85 6.05
CA VAL A 83 4.31 -1.28 4.70
C VAL A 83 5.21 -2.43 4.26
N GLN A 84 4.61 -3.46 3.66
CA GLN A 84 5.33 -4.60 3.11
C GLN A 84 5.48 -4.43 1.59
N ASP A 85 6.60 -4.93 1.06
CA ASP A 85 6.81 -4.96 -0.38
C ASP A 85 5.69 -5.73 -1.09
N GLY A 86 5.07 -5.09 -2.08
CA GLY A 86 3.96 -5.63 -2.83
C GLY A 86 2.56 -5.39 -2.24
N ASP A 87 2.45 -4.70 -1.10
CA ASP A 87 1.15 -4.34 -0.54
C ASP A 87 0.34 -3.50 -1.54
N ILE A 88 -0.94 -3.83 -1.68
CA ILE A 88 -1.91 -3.01 -2.40
C ILE A 88 -2.69 -2.22 -1.35
N MET A 89 -2.63 -0.89 -1.44
CA MET A 89 -3.05 0.01 -0.37
C MET A 89 -4.06 1.04 -0.86
N PHE A 90 -5.06 1.31 -0.02
CA PHE A 90 -5.97 2.43 -0.15
C PHE A 90 -5.96 3.26 1.14
N PHE A 91 -5.51 4.52 1.04
CA PHE A 91 -5.35 5.40 2.18
C PHE A 91 -6.64 6.17 2.49
N LYS A 92 -7.04 6.17 3.76
CA LYS A 92 -8.11 7.02 4.29
C LYS A 92 -7.47 8.17 5.05
N PHE A 93 -7.81 9.40 4.66
CA PHE A 93 -7.27 10.62 5.24
C PHE A 93 -8.38 11.67 5.37
N ASN A 94 -8.17 12.63 6.27
CA ASN A 94 -8.99 13.84 6.35
C ASN A 94 -8.22 15.02 5.75
N VAL A 95 -8.93 15.88 5.03
CA VAL A 95 -8.42 17.14 4.48
C VAL A 95 -8.93 18.29 5.32
#